data_AF-A0A5C7ZC38-F1
#
_entry.id   AF-A0A5C7ZC38-F1
#
_cell.length_a   1.000
_cell.length_b   1.000
_cell.length_c   1.000
_cell.angle_alpha   90.00
_cell.angle_beta   90.00
_cell.angle_gamma   90.00
#
_symmetry.space_group_name_H-M   'P 1'
#
loop_
_entity.id
_entity.type
_entity.pdbx_description
1 polymer ?
#
loop_
_entity_poly.entity_id
_entity_poly.type
_entity_poly.pdbx_seq_one_letter_code
_entity_poly.pdbx_strand_id
1 'polypeptide(L)'
;MTQHILTVMVTDTNNRSRGIMPVPMEFDVGGPTRLQHNGQTYRFTGKTGHHFTPYVMVREMATIDDARLWITLDGIQIWED
;
A
#
# COMPACT_ATOMS: atom_id res chain seq x y z
N MET A 1 -6.98 -10.25 -13.64
CA MET A 1 -6.21 -9.10 -13.13
C MET A 1 -4.74 -9.49 -13.19
N THR A 2 -3.86 -8.57 -13.59
CA THR A 2 -2.42 -8.84 -13.74
C THR A 2 -1.72 -8.49 -12.44
N GLN A 3 -0.91 -9.42 -11.94
CA GLN A 3 -0.10 -9.21 -10.75
C GLN A 3 1.27 -8.67 -11.15
N HIS A 4 1.68 -7.58 -10.52
CA HIS A 4 2.99 -6.94 -10.66
C HIS A 4 3.78 -7.11 -9.36
N ILE A 5 5.10 -7.25 -9.45
CA ILE A 5 5.97 -7.20 -8.26
C ILE A 5 6.72 -5.87 -8.33
N LEU A 6 6.41 -4.97 -7.40
CA LEU A 6 7.04 -3.67 -7.32
C LEU A 6 8.03 -3.61 -6.17
N THR A 7 9.05 -2.78 -6.31
CA THR A 7 10.00 -2.47 -5.24
C THR A 7 9.47 -1.27 -4.48
N VAL A 8 9.15 -1.46 -3.20
CA VAL A 8 8.34 -0.52 -2.41
C VAL A 8 9.10 -0.06 -1.19
N MET A 9 9.06 1.23 -0.91
CA MET A 9 9.53 1.79 0.35
C MET A 9 8.44 1.66 1.42
N VAL A 10 8.74 1.00 2.53
CA VAL A 10 7.78 0.75 3.60
C VAL A 10 8.17 1.55 4.85
N THR A 11 7.20 2.26 5.41
CA THR A 11 7.29 2.95 6.69
C THR A 11 6.35 2.25 7.68
N ASP A 12 6.84 1.93 8.88
CA ASP A 12 6.05 1.30 9.93
C ASP A 12 5.12 2.29 10.65
N THR A 13 4.28 1.77 11.55
CA THR A 13 3.33 2.53 12.37
C THR A 13 4.00 3.52 13.33
N ASN A 14 5.32 3.39 13.56
CA ASN A 14 6.11 4.31 14.38
C ASN A 14 6.87 5.34 13.51
N ASN A 15 6.49 5.47 12.24
CA ASN A 15 7.11 6.35 11.25
C ASN A 15 8.59 6.03 11.00
N ARG A 16 9.00 4.77 11.16
CA ARG A 16 10.36 4.30 10.88
C ARG A 16 10.40 3.56 9.55
N SER A 17 11.45 3.79 8.78
CA SER A 17 11.66 3.04 7.54
C SER A 17 11.92 1.56 7.86
N ARG A 18 11.13 0.67 7.27
CA ARG A 18 11.40 -0.78 7.21
C ARG A 18 12.29 -1.16 6.03
N GLY A 19 12.71 -0.17 5.24
CA GLY A 19 13.52 -0.33 4.04
C GLY A 19 12.69 -0.53 2.78
N ILE A 20 13.36 -1.01 1.74
CA ILE A 20 12.81 -1.23 0.41
C ILE A 20 12.65 -2.74 0.21
N MET A 21 11.45 -3.19 -0.20
CA MET A 21 11.15 -4.62 -0.37
C MET A 21 10.23 -4.89 -1.56
N PRO A 22 10.31 -6.09 -2.16
CA PRO A 22 9.40 -6.49 -3.23
C PRO A 22 8.00 -6.79 -2.67
N VAL A 23 6.98 -6.18 -3.27
CA VAL A 23 5.57 -6.37 -2.89
C VAL A 23 4.77 -6.76 -4.13
N PRO A 24 4.15 -7.95 -4.14
CA PRO A 24 3.21 -8.33 -5.18
C PRO A 24 1.90 -7.56 -5.06
N MET A 25 1.42 -7.00 -6.16
CA MET A 25 0.24 -6.14 -6.23
C MET A 25 -0.59 -6.38 -7.49
N GLU A 26 -1.88 -6.13 -7.40
CA GLU A 26 -2.80 -6.01 -8.53
C GLU A 26 -3.29 -4.56 -8.63
N PHE A 27 -3.56 -4.10 -9.86
CA PHE A 27 -3.96 -2.72 -10.15
C PHE A 27 -5.29 -2.67 -10.92
N ASP A 28 -6.05 -1.60 -10.69
CA ASP A 28 -7.09 -1.10 -11.58
C ASP A 28 -6.65 0.23 -12.23
N VAL A 29 -7.57 0.87 -12.97
CA VAL A 29 -7.33 2.16 -13.65
C VAL A 29 -6.91 3.29 -12.69
N GLY A 30 -7.26 3.20 -11.41
CA GLY A 30 -6.98 4.23 -10.41
C GLY A 30 -5.91 3.85 -9.38
N GLY A 31 -5.26 2.70 -9.48
CA GLY A 31 -4.17 2.31 -8.58
C GLY A 31 -4.29 0.89 -7.98
N PRO A 32 -3.57 0.60 -6.88
CA PRO A 32 -3.55 -0.72 -6.26
C PRO A 32 -4.92 -1.16 -5.76
N THR A 33 -5.29 -2.41 -6.04
CA THR A 33 -6.55 -3.02 -5.57
C THR A 33 -6.32 -4.13 -4.56
N ARG A 34 -5.19 -4.81 -4.67
CA ARG A 34 -4.79 -5.90 -3.79
C ARG A 34 -3.28 -5.97 -3.70
N LEU A 35 -2.73 -6.27 -2.53
CA LEU A 35 -1.30 -6.56 -2.37
C LEU A 35 -1.03 -7.61 -1.30
N GLN A 36 0.16 -8.20 -1.34
CA GLN A 36 0.67 -9.13 -0.32
C GLN A 36 1.84 -8.51 0.43
N HIS A 37 1.69 -8.35 1.75
CA HIS A 37 2.71 -7.75 2.61
C HIS A 37 2.73 -8.43 3.97
N ASN A 38 3.92 -8.73 4.51
CA ASN A 38 4.10 -9.49 5.76
C ASN A 38 3.26 -10.79 5.84
N GLY A 39 3.11 -11.52 4.73
CA GLY A 39 2.30 -12.74 4.67
C GLY A 39 0.78 -12.54 4.69
N GLN A 40 0.31 -11.28 4.70
CA GLN A 40 -1.11 -10.94 4.69
C GLN A 40 -1.55 -10.38 3.33
N THR A 41 -2.83 -10.54 3.01
CA THR A 41 -3.44 -9.93 1.83
C THR A 41 -4.22 -8.70 2.23
N TYR A 42 -3.83 -7.55 1.68
CA TYR A 42 -4.53 -6.29 1.83
C TYR A 42 -5.38 -6.01 0.59
N ARG A 43 -6.57 -5.44 0.79
CA ARG A 43 -7.50 -5.05 -0.28
C ARG A 43 -7.90 -3.59 -0.13
N PHE A 44 -8.10 -2.93 -1.26
CA PHE A 44 -8.60 -1.57 -1.30
C PHE A 44 -9.96 -1.47 -0.60
N THR A 45 -10.08 -0.56 0.36
CA THR A 45 -11.31 -0.41 1.17
C THR A 45 -12.37 0.43 0.48
N GLY A 46 -12.05 1.04 -0.67
CA GLY A 46 -12.86 2.09 -1.30
C GLY A 46 -12.49 3.50 -0.84
N LYS A 47 -11.64 3.64 0.20
CA LYS A 47 -11.24 4.93 0.76
C LYS A 47 -9.91 5.41 0.19
N THR A 48 -9.92 6.64 -0.32
CA THR A 48 -8.74 7.36 -0.80
C THR A 48 -8.36 8.48 0.17
N GLY A 49 -7.12 8.94 0.09
CA GLY A 49 -6.61 10.03 0.91
C GLY A 49 -5.46 10.77 0.25
N HIS A 50 -4.86 11.68 1.00
CA HIS A 50 -3.66 12.41 0.61
C HIS A 50 -2.63 12.31 1.73
N HIS A 51 -1.42 11.88 1.38
CA HIS A 51 -0.27 12.08 2.26
C HIS A 51 0.16 13.55 2.09
N PHE A 52 0.46 14.26 3.18
CA PHE A 52 0.69 15.71 3.12
C PHE A 52 2.13 16.11 2.77
N THR A 53 3.11 15.22 2.91
CA THR A 53 4.52 15.56 2.67
C THR A 53 5.32 14.34 2.21
N PRO A 54 5.48 14.12 0.88
CA PRO A 54 4.99 14.93 -0.24
C PRO A 54 3.47 14.84 -0.41
N TYR A 55 2.86 15.84 -1.07
CA TYR A 55 1.44 15.79 -1.43
C TYR A 55 1.18 14.72 -2.50
N VAL A 56 0.80 13.51 -2.07
CA VAL A 56 0.55 12.38 -2.97
C VAL A 56 -0.78 11.71 -2.64
N MET A 57 -1.48 11.28 -3.70
CA MET A 57 -2.72 10.51 -3.53
C MET A 57 -2.41 9.09 -3.06
N VAL A 58 -3.20 8.62 -2.11
CA VAL A 58 -3.07 7.29 -1.50
C VAL A 58 -4.39 6.56 -1.45
N ARG A 59 -4.33 5.23 -1.37
CA ARG A 59 -5.45 4.33 -1.07
C ARG A 59 -5.25 3.72 0.31
N GLU A 60 -6.32 3.60 1.07
CA GLU A 60 -6.37 2.76 2.27
C GLU A 60 -6.56 1.31 1.85
N MET A 61 -5.77 0.43 2.44
CA MET A 61 -5.84 -1.01 2.22
C MET A 61 -5.99 -1.70 3.56
N ALA A 62 -6.85 -2.72 3.63
CA ALA A 62 -7.07 -3.47 4.86
C ALA A 62 -7.04 -4.98 4.62
N THR A 63 -6.64 -5.73 5.64
CA THR A 63 -6.78 -7.19 5.69
C THR A 63 -8.17 -7.57 6.19
N ILE A 64 -8.46 -8.87 6.25
CA ILE A 64 -9.73 -9.35 6.83
C ILE A 64 -9.83 -9.10 8.35
N ASP A 65 -8.67 -9.04 9.01
CA ASP A 65 -8.54 -8.78 10.45
C ASP A 65 -8.35 -7.28 10.77
N ASP A 66 -8.62 -6.42 9.78
CA ASP A 66 -8.54 -4.95 9.87
C ASP A 66 -7.14 -4.40 10.22
N ALA A 67 -6.07 -5.12 9.86
CA ALA A 67 -4.74 -4.51 9.78
C ALA A 67 -4.70 -3.59 8.57
N ARG A 68 -4.17 -2.36 8.73
CA ARG A 68 -4.28 -1.31 7.71
C ARG A 68 -2.93 -0.83 7.21
N LEU A 69 -2.97 -0.29 6.01
CA LEU A 69 -1.88 0.49 5.45
C LEU A 69 -2.42 1.48 4.43
N TRP A 70 -1.60 2.47 4.13
CA TRP A 70 -1.80 3.42 3.06
C TRP A 70 -0.77 3.19 1.97
N ILE A 71 -1.16 3.29 0.71
CA ILE A 71 -0.28 3.08 -0.44
C ILE A 71 -0.48 4.15 -1.51
N THR A 72 0.59 4.61 -2.14
CA THR A 72 0.51 5.55 -3.29
C THR A 72 -0.13 4.90 -4.52
N LEU A 73 -0.71 5.70 -5.42
CA LEU A 73 -1.40 5.18 -6.61
C LEU A 73 -0.48 4.46 -7.61
N ASP A 74 0.81 4.75 -7.59
CA ASP A 74 1.85 4.05 -8.36
C ASP A 74 2.45 2.85 -7.62
N GLY A 75 2.06 2.62 -6.36
CA GLY A 75 2.48 1.49 -5.55
C GLY A 75 3.92 1.53 -5.03
N ILE A 76 4.61 2.68 -5.06
CA ILE A 76 6.03 2.74 -4.68
C ILE A 76 6.28 3.05 -3.20
N GLN A 77 5.27 3.53 -2.46
CA GLN A 77 5.36 3.83 -1.03
C GLN A 77 4.19 3.25 -0.25
N ILE A 78 4.51 2.62 0.88
CA ILE A 78 3.55 2.09 1.87
C ILE A 78 3.81 2.72 3.25
N TRP A 79 2.73 3.06 3.95
CA TRP A 79 2.72 3.39 5.37
C TRP A 79 1.82 2.39 6.09
N GLU A 80 2.38 1.61 7.01
CA GLU A 80 1.59 0.75 7.90
C GLU A 80 0.81 1.61 8.90
N ASP A 81 -0.42 1.20 9.21
CA ASP A 81 -1.35 1.88 10.12
C ASP A 81 -1.80 0.93 11.24
#